data_AF-A0A8T5PFL1-F1
#
_entry.id   AF-A0A8T5PFL1-F1
#
_cell.length_a   1.000
_cell.length_b   1.000
_cell.length_c   1.000
_cell.angle_alpha   90.00
_cell.angle_beta   90.00
_cell.angle_gamma   90.00
#
_symmetry.space_group_name_H-M   'P 1'
#
loop_
_entity.id
_entity.type
_entity.pdbx_description
1 polymer ?
#
loop_
_entity_poly.entity_id
_entity_poly.type
_entity_poly.pdbx_seq_one_letter_code
_entity_poly.pdbx_strand_id
1 'polypeptide(L)'
;MTPQINPWEITLKVYKTGERGREYPVTSYNGEFDVRGVLKGLREENSDLPTDYWVGIKRDFYEGLFRSLEDKVRRVFELDGHSVWDVSVSPLNGMPEYSFGQGSIYITLSPDNSSIKEEVVRHLFSSALTAVLREYVGKARRKCNNKSSRHPVIRIREYTQ
;
A
#
# COMPACT_ATOMS: atom_id res chain seq x y z
N MET A 1 -11.03 -12.27 29.55
CA MET A 1 -11.56 -11.63 28.32
C MET A 1 -10.37 -11.21 27.46
N THR A 2 -10.16 -11.85 26.33
CA THR A 2 -9.12 -11.43 25.37
C THR A 2 -9.59 -10.10 24.77
N PRO A 3 -8.81 -9.01 24.85
CA PRO A 3 -9.20 -7.77 24.20
C PRO A 3 -9.35 -8.02 22.69
N GLN A 4 -10.55 -7.77 22.15
CA GLN A 4 -10.77 -7.76 20.70
C GLN A 4 -9.90 -6.65 20.11
N ILE A 5 -8.85 -7.05 19.38
CA ILE A 5 -8.04 -6.10 18.61
C ILE A 5 -8.83 -5.82 17.33
N ASN A 6 -9.40 -4.63 17.22
CA ASN A 6 -10.02 -4.20 15.98
C ASN A 6 -8.93 -4.15 14.90
N PRO A 7 -9.09 -4.86 13.77
CA PRO A 7 -8.09 -4.87 12.72
C PRO A 7 -7.94 -3.46 12.14
N TRP A 8 -6.71 -3.09 11.80
CA TRP A 8 -6.44 -1.85 11.09
C TRP A 8 -6.83 -2.04 9.63
N GLU A 9 -7.88 -1.34 9.22
CA GLU A 9 -8.46 -1.49 7.89
C GLU A 9 -7.73 -0.65 6.86
N ILE A 10 -7.50 -1.24 5.69
CA ILE A 10 -6.97 -0.59 4.50
C ILE A 10 -7.95 -0.83 3.38
N THR A 11 -8.27 0.21 2.64
CA THR A 11 -9.04 0.05 1.41
C THR A 11 -8.08 -0.12 0.25
N LEU A 12 -8.34 -1.10 -0.62
CA LEU A 12 -7.68 -1.25 -1.92
C LEU A 12 -8.76 -1.37 -3.00
N LYS A 13 -8.73 -0.49 -3.99
CA LYS A 13 -9.57 -0.55 -5.19
C LYS A 13 -8.67 -0.83 -6.37
N VAL A 14 -8.99 -1.83 -7.17
CA VAL A 14 -8.22 -2.18 -8.37
C VAL A 14 -9.15 -2.15 -9.55
N TYR A 15 -8.73 -1.52 -10.63
CA TYR A 15 -9.51 -1.47 -11.86
C TYR A 15 -8.60 -1.38 -13.08
N LYS A 16 -9.04 -2.00 -14.18
CA LYS A 16 -8.37 -1.94 -15.48
C LYS A 16 -8.55 -0.55 -16.07
N THR A 17 -7.46 0.14 -16.43
CA THR A 17 -7.51 1.52 -16.96
C THR A 17 -7.50 1.60 -18.50
N GLY A 18 -7.49 0.45 -19.17
CA GLY A 18 -7.61 0.32 -20.63
C GLY A 18 -6.28 0.13 -21.37
N GLU A 19 -6.39 -0.27 -22.63
CA GLU A 19 -5.29 -0.46 -23.58
C GLU A 19 -5.03 0.87 -24.31
N ARG A 20 -4.21 1.76 -23.74
CA ARG A 20 -3.96 3.07 -24.35
C ARG A 20 -2.87 3.02 -25.42
N GLY A 21 -3.28 3.09 -26.68
CA GLY A 21 -2.62 3.89 -27.74
C GLY A 21 -1.15 3.58 -28.08
N ARG A 22 -0.63 2.40 -27.73
CA ARG A 22 0.66 1.92 -28.21
C ARG A 22 0.44 0.97 -29.39
N GLU A 23 1.46 0.79 -30.23
CA GLU A 23 1.45 -0.17 -31.36
C GLU A 23 1.18 -1.63 -30.94
N TYR A 24 1.23 -1.94 -29.63
CA TYR A 24 1.00 -3.25 -29.06
C TYR A 24 -0.12 -3.19 -28.00
N PRO A 25 -0.96 -4.24 -27.86
CA PRO A 25 -1.97 -4.30 -26.81
C PRO A 25 -1.28 -4.32 -25.44
N VAL A 26 -1.40 -3.21 -24.71
CA VAL A 26 -0.87 -3.07 -23.35
C VAL A 26 -2.02 -3.16 -22.37
N THR A 27 -1.90 -4.04 -21.38
CA THR A 27 -2.86 -4.07 -20.27
C THR A 27 -2.31 -3.27 -19.11
N SER A 28 -3.10 -2.29 -18.64
CA SER A 28 -2.75 -1.47 -17.49
C SER A 28 -3.82 -1.55 -16.40
N TYR A 29 -3.36 -1.51 -15.15
CA TYR A 29 -4.21 -1.48 -13.96
C TYR A 29 -3.85 -0.30 -13.08
N ASN A 30 -4.85 0.26 -12.41
CA ASN A 30 -4.66 1.21 -11.32
C ASN A 30 -5.17 0.61 -10.01
N GLY A 31 -4.37 0.74 -8.96
CA GLY A 31 -4.68 0.34 -7.60
C GLY A 31 -4.72 1.56 -6.68
N GLU A 32 -5.88 1.98 -6.19
CA GLU A 32 -6.00 3.04 -5.19
C GLU A 32 -6.02 2.44 -3.79
N PHE A 33 -5.18 2.95 -2.89
CA PHE A 33 -5.09 2.47 -1.52
C PHE A 33 -5.29 3.57 -0.48
N ASP A 34 -5.84 3.22 0.69
CA ASP A 34 -6.02 4.11 1.84
C ASP A 34 -5.50 3.45 3.14
N VAL A 35 -4.40 3.99 3.68
CA VAL A 35 -3.70 3.52 4.88
C VAL A 35 -3.97 4.40 6.10
N ARG A 36 -4.96 5.31 6.06
CA ARG A 36 -5.31 6.15 7.23
C ARG A 36 -5.67 5.33 8.46
N GLY A 37 -6.33 4.18 8.26
CA GLY A 37 -6.67 3.26 9.34
C GLY A 37 -5.44 2.74 10.10
N VAL A 38 -4.36 2.42 9.38
CA VAL A 38 -3.07 1.98 9.96
C VAL A 38 -2.45 3.09 10.81
N LEU A 39 -2.44 4.32 10.32
CA LEU A 39 -1.86 5.45 11.04
C LEU A 39 -2.68 5.87 12.25
N LYS A 40 -4.01 5.78 12.17
CA LYS A 40 -4.89 5.97 13.32
C LYS A 40 -4.55 4.96 14.41
N GLY A 41 -4.44 3.68 14.04
CA GLY A 41 -4.06 2.62 14.98
C GLY A 41 -2.68 2.83 15.59
N LEU A 42 -1.68 3.20 14.80
CA LEU A 42 -0.35 3.57 15.30
C LEU A 42 -0.40 4.77 16.25
N ARG A 43 -1.25 5.77 16.00
CA ARG A 43 -1.41 6.93 16.91
C ARG A 43 -2.03 6.51 18.23
N GLU A 44 -3.06 5.67 18.19
CA GLU A 44 -3.74 5.16 19.40
C GLU A 44 -2.78 4.33 20.27
N GLU A 45 -1.93 3.51 19.67
CA GLU A 45 -0.89 2.74 20.37
C GLU A 45 0.21 3.61 21.00
N ASN A 46 0.35 4.86 20.58
CA ASN A 46 1.42 5.77 21.00
C ASN A 46 0.84 7.18 21.29
N SER A 47 -0.26 7.19 22.04
CA SER A 47 -1.06 8.40 22.34
C SER A 47 -0.33 9.37 23.28
N ASP A 48 0.64 8.87 24.03
CA ASP A 48 1.55 9.58 24.94
C ASP A 48 2.64 10.38 24.23
N LEU A 49 2.89 10.11 22.93
CA LEU A 49 3.91 10.84 22.17
C LEU A 49 3.48 12.28 21.86
N PRO A 50 4.39 13.28 22.00
CA PRO A 50 4.15 14.65 21.57
C PRO A 50 3.75 14.74 20.10
N THR A 51 2.89 15.72 19.77
CA THR A 51 2.37 15.90 18.41
C THR A 51 3.49 16.07 17.38
N ASP A 52 4.51 16.88 17.67
CA ASP A 52 5.62 17.13 16.74
C ASP A 52 6.43 15.86 16.46
N TYR A 53 6.63 15.05 17.50
CA TYR A 53 7.30 13.75 17.36
C TYR A 53 6.48 12.78 16.50
N TRP A 54 5.16 12.78 16.69
CA TRP A 54 4.23 11.99 15.87
C TRP A 54 4.22 12.42 14.39
N VAL A 55 4.28 13.73 14.12
CA VAL A 55 4.38 14.24 12.74
C VAL A 55 5.61 13.68 12.04
N GLY A 56 6.76 13.62 12.73
CA GLY A 56 7.98 13.00 12.20
C GLY A 56 7.84 11.50 11.93
N ILE A 57 7.18 10.73 12.80
CA ILE A 57 6.91 9.30 12.56
C ILE A 57 6.00 9.11 11.34
N LYS A 58 4.94 9.91 11.27
CA LYS A 58 3.96 9.87 10.17
C LYS A 58 4.63 10.15 8.83
N ARG A 59 5.49 11.18 8.76
CA ARG A 59 6.22 11.54 7.54
C ARG A 59 7.14 10.41 7.07
N ASP A 60 7.97 9.85 7.96
CA ASP A 60 8.87 8.74 7.63
C ASP A 60 8.10 7.51 7.15
N PHE A 61 6.94 7.23 7.76
CA PHE A 61 6.07 6.14 7.34
C PHE A 61 5.60 6.33 5.90
N TYR A 62 5.15 7.54 5.53
CA TYR A 62 4.68 7.82 4.17
C TYR A 62 5.80 7.78 3.15
N GLU A 63 6.87 8.53 3.37
CA GLU A 63 8.00 8.58 2.43
C GLU A 63 8.56 7.17 2.21
N GLY A 64 8.63 6.37 3.27
CA GLY A 64 9.02 4.98 3.20
C GLY A 64 8.04 4.07 2.46
N LEU A 65 6.73 4.18 2.74
CA LEU A 65 5.67 3.45 2.05
C LEU A 65 5.77 3.67 0.54
N PHE A 66 5.74 4.93 0.08
CA PHE A 66 5.74 5.25 -1.34
C PHE A 66 7.03 4.83 -2.04
N ARG A 67 8.21 5.07 -1.43
CA ARG A 67 9.49 4.65 -2.01
C ARG A 67 9.61 3.13 -2.15
N SER A 68 9.11 2.37 -1.18
CA SER A 68 9.28 0.91 -1.18
C SER A 68 8.17 0.15 -1.89
N LEU A 69 6.99 0.76 -2.07
CA LEU A 69 5.83 0.09 -2.67
C LEU A 69 6.02 -0.16 -4.16
N GLU A 70 6.66 0.76 -4.87
CA GLU A 70 6.98 0.60 -6.30
C GLU A 70 7.82 -0.65 -6.54
N ASP A 71 8.97 -0.74 -5.86
CA ASP A 71 9.87 -1.89 -5.93
C ASP A 71 9.18 -3.19 -5.50
N LYS A 72 8.37 -3.13 -4.44
CA LYS A 72 7.68 -4.31 -3.93
C LYS A 72 6.64 -4.82 -4.92
N VAL A 73 5.85 -3.93 -5.52
CA VAL A 73 4.85 -4.29 -6.52
C VAL A 73 5.54 -4.94 -7.71
N ARG A 74 6.57 -4.30 -8.29
CA ARG A 74 7.34 -4.86 -9.41
C ARG A 74 7.82 -6.29 -9.10
N ARG A 75 8.49 -6.46 -7.95
CA ARG A 75 9.05 -7.75 -7.53
C ARG A 75 7.98 -8.83 -7.31
N VAL A 76 6.83 -8.48 -6.73
CA VAL A 76 5.75 -9.45 -6.48
C VAL A 76 5.15 -9.95 -7.79
N PHE A 77 4.96 -9.08 -8.79
CA PHE A 77 4.49 -9.49 -10.10
C PHE A 77 5.51 -10.37 -10.83
N GLU A 78 6.79 -9.99 -10.83
CA GLU A 78 7.85 -10.77 -11.47
C GLU A 78 8.00 -12.16 -10.84
N LEU A 79 7.87 -12.28 -9.51
CA LEU A 79 7.92 -13.56 -8.80
C LEU A 79 6.73 -14.48 -9.13
N ASP A 80 5.59 -13.91 -9.50
CA ASP A 80 4.40 -14.65 -9.92
C ASP A 80 4.44 -15.01 -11.41
N GLY A 81 5.54 -14.69 -12.10
CA GLY A 81 5.73 -14.97 -13.52
C GLY A 81 5.15 -13.91 -14.46
N HIS A 82 4.76 -12.75 -13.93
CA HIS A 82 4.20 -11.66 -14.70
C HIS A 82 5.23 -10.56 -14.95
N SER A 83 5.57 -10.36 -16.21
CA SER A 83 6.51 -9.32 -16.64
C SER A 83 5.84 -7.95 -16.63
N VAL A 84 6.51 -6.97 -16.00
CA VAL A 84 5.99 -5.61 -15.82
C VAL A 84 6.88 -4.63 -16.57
N TRP A 85 6.29 -3.83 -17.46
CA TRP A 85 7.01 -2.78 -18.17
C TRP A 85 7.19 -1.54 -17.30
N ASP A 86 6.13 -1.15 -16.59
CA ASP A 86 6.15 0.06 -15.79
C ASP A 86 5.36 -0.11 -14.49
N VAL A 87 5.87 0.48 -13.42
CA VAL A 87 5.21 0.60 -12.11
C VAL A 87 5.44 2.02 -11.66
N SER A 88 4.37 2.72 -11.30
CA SER A 88 4.45 4.05 -10.72
C SER A 88 3.56 4.11 -9.48
N VAL A 89 4.11 4.60 -8.37
CA VAL A 89 3.33 4.83 -7.16
C VAL A 89 3.30 6.32 -6.86
N SER A 90 2.11 6.88 -6.67
CA SER A 90 1.91 8.32 -6.48
C SER A 90 0.92 8.61 -5.35
N PRO A 91 1.08 9.71 -4.59
CA PRO A 91 0.04 10.18 -3.68
C PRO A 91 -1.17 10.67 -4.47
N LEU A 92 -2.40 10.39 -3.99
CA LEU A 92 -3.63 10.72 -4.71
C LEU A 92 -3.96 12.22 -4.77
N ASN A 93 -3.51 13.01 -3.79
CA ASN A 93 -3.55 14.48 -3.89
C ASN A 93 -2.10 14.98 -3.77
N GLY A 94 -1.65 15.77 -4.74
CA GLY A 94 -0.26 16.19 -4.98
C GLY A 94 0.41 17.08 -3.91
N MET A 95 0.01 17.01 -2.64
CA MET A 95 0.72 17.67 -1.53
C MET A 95 0.88 16.74 -0.30
N PRO A 96 2.11 16.52 0.22
CA PRO A 96 2.39 15.63 1.37
C PRO A 96 1.74 16.05 2.69
N GLU A 97 1.32 17.31 2.78
CA GLU A 97 0.98 17.97 4.05
C GLU A 97 -0.48 17.84 4.47
N TYR A 98 -1.37 17.43 3.56
CA TYR A 98 -2.82 17.32 3.83
C TYR A 98 -3.48 16.07 3.24
N SER A 99 -2.79 15.38 2.33
CA SER A 99 -3.26 14.21 1.58
C SER A 99 -2.92 12.92 2.31
N PHE A 100 -3.29 12.85 3.58
CA PHE A 100 -2.77 11.79 4.43
C PHE A 100 -3.44 10.46 4.11
N GLY A 101 -2.68 9.51 3.60
CA GLY A 101 -3.01 8.10 3.72
C GLY A 101 -3.38 7.46 2.41
N GLN A 102 -3.47 8.24 1.35
CA GLN A 102 -4.07 7.80 0.10
C GLN A 102 -3.06 7.87 -1.02
N GLY A 103 -2.99 6.80 -1.81
CA GLY A 103 -2.09 6.71 -2.95
C GLY A 103 -2.68 5.84 -4.06
N SER A 104 -2.07 5.95 -5.23
CA SER A 104 -2.35 5.13 -6.39
C SER A 104 -1.10 4.37 -6.80
N ILE A 105 -1.31 3.18 -7.34
CA ILE A 105 -0.31 2.30 -7.94
C ILE A 105 -0.77 2.09 -9.37
N TYR A 106 -0.02 2.59 -10.33
CA TYR A 106 -0.22 2.31 -11.73
C TYR A 106 0.75 1.22 -12.17
N ILE A 107 0.26 0.21 -12.87
CA ILE A 107 1.10 -0.79 -13.54
C ILE A 107 0.76 -0.90 -15.01
N THR A 108 1.79 -1.14 -15.81
CA THR A 108 1.68 -1.56 -17.20
C THR A 108 2.36 -2.90 -17.37
N LEU A 109 1.59 -3.89 -17.79
CA LEU A 109 2.08 -5.24 -18.04
C LEU A 109 2.63 -5.37 -19.45
N SER A 110 3.55 -6.31 -19.62
CA SER A 110 4.03 -6.68 -20.94
C SER A 110 2.92 -7.38 -21.76
N PRO A 111 2.99 -7.37 -23.11
CA PRO A 111 1.96 -7.93 -23.99
C PRO A 111 1.68 -9.42 -23.77
N ASP A 112 2.69 -10.20 -23.37
CA ASP A 112 2.59 -11.62 -22.99
C ASP A 112 1.72 -11.85 -21.74
N ASN A 113 1.49 -10.81 -20.94
CA ASN A 113 0.65 -10.84 -19.73
C ASN A 113 -0.70 -10.13 -19.91
N SER A 114 -1.13 -9.87 -21.15
CA SER A 114 -2.40 -9.17 -21.47
C SER A 114 -3.67 -9.90 -21.00
N SER A 115 -3.58 -11.19 -20.67
CA SER A 115 -4.70 -12.03 -20.22
C SER A 115 -4.78 -12.21 -18.70
N ILE A 116 -3.93 -11.53 -17.91
CA ILE A 116 -4.00 -11.62 -16.45
C ILE A 116 -5.39 -11.22 -15.96
N LYS A 117 -5.93 -11.98 -15.00
CA LYS A 117 -7.23 -11.66 -14.41
C LYS A 117 -7.06 -10.57 -13.37
N GLU A 118 -8.06 -9.70 -13.26
CA GLU A 118 -8.06 -8.63 -12.25
C GLU A 118 -7.96 -9.18 -10.81
N GLU A 119 -8.51 -10.36 -10.54
CA GLU A 119 -8.39 -11.03 -9.24
C GLU A 119 -6.93 -11.32 -8.85
N VAL A 120 -6.10 -11.70 -9.82
CA VAL A 120 -4.66 -11.96 -9.62
C VAL A 120 -3.93 -10.66 -9.37
N VAL A 121 -4.16 -9.64 -10.21
CA VAL A 121 -3.58 -8.29 -10.04
C VAL A 121 -3.88 -7.74 -8.64
N ARG A 122 -5.13 -7.89 -8.21
CA ARG A 122 -5.58 -7.46 -6.89
C ARG A 122 -4.88 -8.20 -5.77
N HIS A 123 -4.76 -9.52 -5.88
CA HIS A 123 -4.01 -10.33 -4.92
C HIS A 123 -2.55 -9.89 -4.82
N LEU A 124 -1.90 -9.61 -5.96
CA LEU A 124 -0.51 -9.17 -6.02
C LEU A 124 -0.31 -7.77 -5.42
N PHE A 125 -1.20 -6.81 -5.71
CA PHE A 125 -1.21 -5.50 -5.05
C PHE A 125 -1.43 -5.61 -3.54
N SER A 126 -2.41 -6.41 -3.11
CA SER A 126 -2.74 -6.66 -1.71
C SER A 126 -1.54 -7.27 -0.96
N SER A 127 -0.84 -8.22 -1.60
CA SER A 127 0.37 -8.84 -1.07
C SER A 127 1.54 -7.86 -0.95
N ALA A 128 1.80 -7.06 -2.00
CA ALA A 128 2.84 -6.04 -1.98
C ALA A 128 2.58 -4.98 -0.90
N LEU A 129 1.35 -4.45 -0.85
CA LEU A 129 0.93 -3.45 0.14
C LEU A 129 1.04 -3.99 1.57
N THR A 130 0.59 -5.23 1.82
CA THR A 130 0.71 -5.89 3.13
C THR A 130 2.18 -6.02 3.55
N ALA A 131 3.07 -6.42 2.65
CA ALA A 131 4.49 -6.60 2.96
C ALA A 131 5.14 -5.28 3.36
N VAL A 132 4.90 -4.20 2.60
CA VAL A 132 5.46 -2.87 2.90
C VAL A 132 4.87 -2.32 4.19
N LEU A 133 3.57 -2.45 4.40
CA LEU A 133 2.94 -1.96 5.62
C LEU A 133 3.46 -2.64 6.87
N ARG A 134 3.67 -3.96 6.85
CA ARG A 134 4.28 -4.69 7.99
C ARG A 134 5.67 -4.14 8.30
N GLU A 135 6.47 -3.88 7.28
CA GLU A 135 7.81 -3.31 7.44
C GLU A 135 7.76 -1.93 8.11
N TYR A 136 6.94 -1.02 7.58
CA TYR A 136 6.91 0.37 8.04
C TYR A 136 6.14 0.57 9.33
N VAL A 137 5.13 -0.26 9.63
CA VAL A 137 4.55 -0.36 10.98
C VAL A 137 5.62 -0.81 11.99
N GLY A 138 6.44 -1.80 11.63
CA GLY A 138 7.55 -2.26 12.47
C GLY A 138 8.58 -1.16 12.72
N LYS A 139 8.95 -0.39 11.68
CA LYS A 139 9.86 0.77 11.80
C LYS A 139 9.26 1.87 12.69
N ALA A 140 7.98 2.21 12.47
CA ALA A 140 7.28 3.23 13.26
C ALA A 140 7.24 2.86 14.74
N ARG A 141 6.85 1.62 15.08
CA ARG A 141 6.84 1.15 16.47
C ARG A 141 8.20 1.18 17.14
N ARG A 142 9.26 0.76 16.42
CA ARG A 142 10.64 0.87 16.93
C ARG A 142 11.02 2.32 17.22
N LYS A 143 10.64 3.26 16.35
CA LYS A 143 10.87 4.69 16.57
C LYS A 143 10.12 5.22 17.79
N CYS A 144 8.92 4.71 18.06
CA CYS A 144 8.15 5.00 19.27
C CYS A 144 8.70 4.33 20.55
N ASN A 145 9.81 3.59 20.51
CA ASN A 145 10.24 2.67 21.58
C ASN A 145 9.16 1.68 22.03
N ASN A 146 8.16 1.45 21.19
CA ASN A 146 7.03 0.58 21.49
C ASN A 146 7.40 -0.86 21.09
N LYS A 147 7.71 -1.67 22.12
CA LYS A 147 8.05 -3.10 21.97
C LYS A 147 6.82 -4.01 21.97
N SER A 148 5.62 -3.48 21.71
CA SER A 148 4.40 -4.30 21.66
C SER A 148 4.61 -5.54 20.80
N SER A 149 4.53 -6.71 21.44
CA SER A 149 4.63 -8.03 20.80
C SER A 149 3.38 -8.38 19.98
N ARG A 150 2.33 -7.54 20.06
CA ARG A 150 1.08 -7.73 19.32
C ARG A 150 1.25 -7.21 17.91
N HIS A 151 1.46 -8.09 16.94
CA HIS A 151 1.38 -7.69 15.53
C HIS A 151 -0.02 -7.12 15.25
N PRO A 152 -0.14 -5.91 14.68
CA PRO A 152 -1.45 -5.39 14.34
C PRO A 152 -2.03 -6.28 13.25
N VAL A 153 -3.29 -6.67 13.43
CA VAL A 153 -4.03 -7.38 12.39
C VAL A 153 -4.39 -6.34 11.34
N ILE A 154 -3.61 -6.31 10.27
CA ILE A 154 -3.86 -5.44 9.12
C ILE A 154 -4.82 -6.17 8.19
N ARG A 155 -6.00 -5.60 7.93
CA ARG A 155 -7.02 -6.17 7.04
C ARG A 155 -7.19 -5.27 5.82
N ILE A 156 -6.88 -5.80 4.65
CA ILE A 156 -7.18 -5.13 3.38
C ILE A 156 -8.61 -5.48 2.99
N ARG A 157 -9.45 -4.46 2.84
CA ARG A 157 -10.78 -4.53 2.25
C ARG A 157 -10.65 -4.19 0.77
N GLU A 158 -10.94 -5.19 -0.05
CA GLU A 158 -10.93 -5.09 -1.50
C GLU A 158 -12.32 -4.73 -2.01
N TYR A 159 -12.41 -3.77 -2.92
CA TYR A 159 -13.67 -3.37 -3.55
C TYR A 159 -13.60 -3.61 -5.06
N THR A 160 -14.64 -4.22 -5.61
CA THR A 160 -14.97 -4.21 -7.05
C THR A 160 -15.78 -2.95 -7.37
N GLN A 161 -15.52 -2.32 -8.52
CA GLN A 161 -16.51 -1.47 -9.17
C GLN A 161 -17.48 -2.32 -9.98
#